data_AF-A0A954UZL3-F1
#
_entry.id   AF-A0A954UZL3-F1
#
_cell.length_a   1.000
_cell.length_b   1.000
_cell.length_c   1.000
_cell.angle_alpha   90.00
_cell.angle_beta   90.00
_cell.angle_gamma   90.00
#
_symmetry.space_group_name_H-M   'P 1'
#
loop_
_entity.id
_entity.type
_entity.pdbx_description
1 polymer ?
#
loop_
_entity_poly.entity_id
_entity_poly.type
_entity_poly.pdbx_seq_one_letter_code
_entity_poly.pdbx_strand_id
1 'polypeptide(L)'
;MKPIVAVAVGTLVVNVPVVAIMIGTAILAFRSGLGIAPTLILAFLLGWLWWSLSVPRWRLWAYRRVASTSALQRWALGVGLVWPRGSLPERTEIKSAAHRLLEKELEQQFP
;
A
#
# COMPACT_ATOMS: atom_id res chain seq x y z
N MET A 1 -8.32 -8.13 16.26
CA MET A 1 -8.97 -7.00 15.55
C MET A 1 -9.72 -7.53 14.33
N LYS A 2 -10.87 -6.93 13.99
CA LYS A 2 -11.63 -7.32 12.78
C LYS A 2 -10.85 -6.91 11.51
N PRO A 3 -10.80 -7.75 10.45
CA PRO A 3 -10.08 -7.42 9.21
C PRO A 3 -10.47 -6.07 8.61
N ILE A 4 -11.75 -5.71 8.65
CA ILE A 4 -12.25 -4.44 8.11
C ILE A 4 -11.62 -3.21 8.77
N VAL A 5 -11.34 -3.28 10.08
CA VAL A 5 -10.69 -2.18 10.82
C VAL A 5 -9.23 -2.08 10.39
N ALA A 6 -8.55 -3.20 10.20
CA ALA A 6 -7.18 -3.21 9.69
C ALA A 6 -7.11 -2.62 8.27
N VAL A 7 -8.07 -2.95 7.41
CA VAL A 7 -8.19 -2.37 6.06
C VAL A 7 -8.44 -0.87 6.13
N ALA A 8 -9.34 -0.39 7.00
CA ALA A 8 -9.58 1.04 7.18
C ALA A 8 -8.30 1.79 7.57
N VAL A 9 -7.51 1.23 8.49
CA VAL A 9 -6.18 1.78 8.84
C VAL A 9 -5.26 1.79 7.61
N GLY A 10 -5.25 0.71 6.82
CA GLY A 10 -4.46 0.62 5.59
C GLY A 10 -4.84 1.69 4.56
N THR A 11 -6.14 1.86 4.31
CA THR A 11 -6.65 2.93 3.43
C THR A 11 -6.20 4.30 3.93
N LEU A 12 -6.25 4.55 5.24
CA LEU A 12 -5.85 5.82 5.82
C LEU A 12 -4.33 6.08 5.73
N VAL A 13 -3.48 5.07 5.97
CA VAL A 13 -2.02 5.27 5.99
C VAL A 13 -1.33 5.03 4.66
N VAL A 14 -2.00 4.37 3.71
CA VAL A 14 -1.47 4.09 2.37
C VAL A 14 -2.22 4.92 1.32
N ASN A 15 -3.52 4.68 1.13
CA ASN A 15 -4.26 5.27 0.00
C ASN A 15 -4.45 6.78 0.15
N VAL A 16 -4.77 7.28 1.36
CA VAL A 16 -4.93 8.73 1.57
C VAL A 16 -3.63 9.50 1.27
N PRO A 17 -2.44 9.09 1.75
CA PRO A 17 -1.19 9.70 1.32
C PRO A 17 -0.91 9.59 -0.18
N VAL A 18 -1.20 8.44 -0.82
CA VAL A 18 -1.04 8.30 -2.28
C VAL A 18 -1.89 9.33 -3.02
N VAL A 19 -3.17 9.45 -2.65
CA VAL A 19 -4.09 10.44 -3.22
C VAL A 19 -3.61 11.86 -2.93
N ALA A 20 -3.14 12.14 -1.72
CA ALA A 20 -2.60 13.44 -1.36
C ALA A 20 -1.34 13.81 -2.17
N ILE A 21 -0.45 12.84 -2.44
CA ILE A 21 0.70 13.02 -3.31
C ILE A 21 0.24 13.34 -4.73
N MET A 22 -0.73 12.58 -5.27
CA MET A 22 -1.26 12.80 -6.62
C MET A 22 -1.94 14.16 -6.78
N ILE A 23 -2.80 14.55 -5.84
CA ILE A 23 -3.50 15.84 -5.87
C ILE A 23 -2.51 16.99 -5.60
N GLY A 24 -1.63 16.85 -4.62
CA GLY A 24 -0.68 17.89 -4.24
C GLY A 24 0.30 18.21 -5.37
N THR A 25 0.80 17.20 -6.07
CA THR A 25 1.66 17.38 -7.24
C THR A 25 0.92 18.00 -8.42
N ALA A 26 -0.36 17.63 -8.65
CA ALA A 26 -1.19 18.27 -9.68
C ALA A 26 -1.47 19.76 -9.38
N ILE A 27 -1.76 20.10 -8.13
CA ILE A 27 -1.92 21.50 -7.71
C ILE A 27 -0.61 22.27 -7.92
N LEU A 28 0.53 21.69 -7.52
CA LEU A 28 1.84 22.30 -7.72
C LEU A 28 2.14 22.53 -9.21
N ALA A 29 1.83 21.55 -10.06
CA ALA A 29 1.97 21.67 -11.52
C ALA A 29 1.20 22.87 -12.06
N PHE A 30 -0.09 22.95 -11.71
CA PHE A 30 -0.97 24.03 -12.14
C PHE A 30 -0.49 25.40 -11.67
N ARG A 31 0.03 25.51 -10.44
CA ARG A 31 0.51 26.78 -9.88
C ARG A 31 1.88 27.22 -10.39
N SER A 32 2.76 26.29 -10.73
CA SER A 32 4.15 26.58 -11.12
C SER A 32 4.34 26.76 -12.63
N GLY A 33 3.32 26.44 -13.43
CA GLY A 33 3.45 26.40 -14.89
C GLY A 33 4.33 25.26 -15.39
N LEU A 34 4.70 24.31 -14.51
CA LEU A 34 5.38 23.08 -14.92
C LEU A 34 4.48 22.29 -15.87
N GLY A 35 5.08 21.73 -16.92
CA GLY A 35 4.34 20.92 -17.88
C GLY A 35 3.59 19.76 -17.22
N ILE A 36 2.39 19.47 -17.71
CA ILE A 36 1.53 18.41 -17.15
C ILE A 36 2.25 17.05 -17.16
N ALA A 37 2.93 16.70 -18.26
CA ALA A 37 3.62 15.42 -18.40
C ALA A 37 4.67 15.14 -17.31
N PRO A 38 5.72 15.98 -17.09
CA PRO A 38 6.72 15.71 -16.05
C PRO A 38 6.12 15.68 -14.65
N THR A 39 5.07 16.46 -14.39
CA THR A 39 4.42 16.50 -13.07
C THR A 39 3.61 15.24 -12.77
N LEU A 40 2.91 14.68 -13.76
CA LEU A 40 2.22 13.40 -13.63
C LEU A 40 3.20 12.24 -13.42
N ILE A 41 4.35 12.25 -14.11
CA ILE A 41 5.41 11.26 -13.89
C ILE A 41 5.91 11.34 -12.46
N LEU A 42 6.21 12.55 -11.97
CA LEU A 42 6.68 12.75 -10.59
C LEU A 42 5.63 12.32 -9.57
N ALA A 43 4.35 12.66 -9.78
CA ALA A 43 3.22 12.25 -8.97
C ALA A 43 3.13 10.73 -8.84
N PHE A 44 3.22 10.04 -9.98
CA PHE A 44 3.18 8.58 -10.04
C PHE A 44 4.38 7.98 -9.30
N LEU A 45 5.61 8.44 -9.55
CA LEU A 45 6.81 7.90 -8.90
C LEU A 45 6.77 8.08 -7.38
N LEU A 46 6.35 9.24 -6.88
CA LEU A 46 6.23 9.51 -5.45
C LEU A 46 5.13 8.67 -4.81
N GLY A 47 3.95 8.60 -5.45
CA GLY A 47 2.83 7.79 -4.98
C GLY A 47 3.18 6.30 -4.96
N TRP A 48 3.84 5.81 -6.02
CA TRP A 48 4.31 4.44 -6.13
C TRP A 48 5.34 4.12 -5.06
N LEU A 49 6.33 4.99 -4.85
CA LEU A 49 7.34 4.81 -3.82
C LEU A 49 6.73 4.74 -2.42
N TRP A 50 5.78 5.64 -2.11
CA TRP A 50 5.06 5.60 -0.85
C TRP A 50 4.30 4.28 -0.69
N TRP A 51 3.54 3.88 -1.71
CA TRP A 51 2.78 2.63 -1.71
C TRP A 51 3.69 1.41 -1.49
N SER A 52 4.78 1.30 -2.25
CA SER A 52 5.73 0.17 -2.19
C SER A 52 6.40 0.01 -0.83
N LEU A 53 6.54 1.10 -0.07
CA LEU A 53 7.12 1.08 1.28
C LEU A 53 6.06 0.89 2.37
N SER A 54 4.90 1.51 2.22
CA SER A 54 3.87 1.57 3.26
C SER A 54 3.00 0.31 3.29
N VAL A 55 2.74 -0.32 2.13
CA VAL A 55 1.95 -1.56 2.08
C VAL A 55 2.59 -2.70 2.87
N PRO A 56 3.87 -3.05 2.69
CA PRO A 56 4.49 -4.10 3.50
C PRO A 56 4.41 -3.81 5.00
N ARG A 57 4.74 -2.57 5.40
CA ARG A 57 4.72 -2.15 6.81
C ARG A 57 3.32 -2.28 7.42
N TRP A 58 2.31 -1.79 6.72
CA TRP A 58 0.92 -1.94 7.13
C TRP A 58 0.50 -3.42 7.20
N ARG A 59 0.85 -4.21 6.18
CA ARG A 59 0.47 -5.62 6.11
C ARG A 59 1.01 -6.40 7.30
N LEU A 60 2.30 -6.24 7.61
CA LEU A 60 2.91 -6.89 8.76
C LEU A 60 2.29 -6.42 10.09
N TRP A 61 2.01 -5.12 10.21
CA TRP A 61 1.31 -4.58 11.38
C TRP A 61 -0.09 -5.18 11.55
N ALA A 62 -0.80 -5.39 10.44
CA ALA A 62 -2.15 -5.93 10.41
C ALA A 62 -2.16 -7.44 10.69
N TYR A 63 -1.23 -8.21 10.12
CA TYR A 63 -1.11 -9.65 10.30
C TYR A 63 -0.93 -10.03 11.77
N ARG A 64 -0.17 -9.22 12.53
CA ARG A 64 -0.01 -9.40 13.99
C ARG A 64 -1.28 -9.12 14.81
N ARG A 65 -2.36 -8.61 14.21
CA ARG A 65 -3.55 -8.11 14.92
C ARG A 65 -4.86 -8.73 14.45
N VAL A 66 -4.88 -9.41 13.31
CA VAL A 66 -6.07 -10.06 12.76
C VAL A 66 -6.02 -11.57 13.02
N ALA A 67 -7.18 -12.19 13.13
CA ALA A 67 -7.28 -13.64 13.35
C ALA A 67 -7.18 -14.46 12.05
N SER A 68 -7.36 -13.82 10.87
CA SER A 68 -7.24 -14.46 9.56
C SER A 68 -6.61 -13.50 8.56
N THR A 69 -5.48 -13.91 7.99
CA THR A 69 -4.73 -13.15 6.99
C THR A 69 -5.38 -13.25 5.61
N SER A 70 -6.02 -14.37 5.25
CA SER A 70 -6.78 -14.50 3.99
C SER A 70 -7.99 -13.58 3.96
N ALA A 71 -8.74 -13.48 5.07
CA ALA A 71 -9.86 -12.55 5.14
C ALA A 71 -9.37 -11.11 4.93
N LEU A 72 -8.29 -10.71 5.61
CA LEU A 72 -7.67 -9.41 5.44
C LEU A 72 -7.23 -9.16 3.99
N GLN A 73 -6.58 -10.13 3.35
CA GLN A 73 -6.16 -10.03 1.95
C GLN A 73 -7.34 -9.83 1.01
N ARG A 74 -8.44 -10.58 1.17
CA ARG A 74 -9.65 -10.41 0.35
C ARG A 74 -10.25 -9.01 0.47
N TRP A 75 -10.38 -8.50 1.69
CA TRP A 75 -10.90 -7.15 1.93
C TRP A 75 -9.96 -6.07 1.38
N ALA A 76 -8.64 -6.22 1.57
CA ALA A 76 -7.64 -5.28 1.08
C ALA A 76 -7.59 -5.22 -0.45
N LEU A 77 -7.75 -6.37 -1.13
CA LEU A 77 -7.91 -6.43 -2.59
C LEU A 77 -9.18 -5.71 -3.04
N GLY A 78 -10.31 -5.94 -2.35
CA GLY A 78 -11.59 -5.33 -2.70
C GLY A 78 -11.62 -3.80 -2.67
N VAL A 79 -10.79 -3.18 -1.82
CA VAL A 79 -10.66 -1.71 -1.74
C VAL A 79 -9.47 -1.15 -2.53
N GLY A 80 -8.77 -1.99 -3.30
CA GLY A 80 -7.59 -1.58 -4.09
C GLY A 80 -6.40 -1.14 -3.24
N LEU A 81 -6.30 -1.59 -1.98
CA LEU A 81 -5.17 -1.27 -1.09
C LEU A 81 -3.91 -2.06 -1.46
N VAL A 82 -4.10 -3.31 -1.88
CA VAL A 82 -3.01 -4.22 -2.26
C VAL A 82 -3.27 -4.79 -3.66
N TRP A 83 -2.21 -5.25 -4.31
CA TRP A 83 -2.31 -6.00 -5.56
C TRP A 83 -2.45 -7.50 -5.31
N PRO A 84 -2.97 -8.26 -6.30
CA PRO A 84 -3.03 -9.72 -6.22
C PRO A 84 -1.65 -10.32 -5.95
N ARG A 85 -1.61 -11.38 -5.13
CA ARG A 85 -0.39 -12.16 -4.89
C ARG A 85 0.17 -12.69 -6.22
N GLY A 86 1.49 -12.63 -6.38
CA GLY A 86 2.23 -13.04 -7.58
C GLY A 86 2.30 -11.99 -8.69
N SER A 87 1.53 -10.90 -8.60
CA SER A 87 1.46 -9.85 -9.64
C SER A 87 2.72 -9.00 -9.71
N LEU A 88 2.98 -8.37 -10.87
CA LEU A 88 4.14 -7.49 -11.05
C LEU A 88 4.16 -6.32 -10.04
N PRO A 89 3.05 -5.61 -9.78
CA PRO A 89 3.05 -4.53 -8.79
C PRO A 89 3.39 -4.99 -7.38
N GLU A 90 2.88 -6.15 -6.94
CA GLU A 90 3.22 -6.72 -5.62
C GLU A 90 4.73 -6.98 -5.50
N ARG A 91 5.39 -7.41 -6.58
CA ARG A 91 6.84 -7.65 -6.57
C ARG A 91 7.67 -6.38 -6.40
N THR A 92 7.10 -5.21 -6.68
CA THR A 92 7.76 -3.91 -6.48
C THR A 92 7.62 -3.38 -5.05
N GLU A 93 6.99 -4.12 -4.16
CA GLU A 93 7.01 -3.86 -2.72
C GLU A 93 8.44 -3.91 -2.17
N ILE A 94 8.82 -2.88 -1.43
CA ILE A 94 10.16 -2.74 -0.86
C ILE A 94 10.12 -3.24 0.59
N LYS A 95 10.63 -4.45 0.79
CA LYS A 95 10.70 -5.11 2.11
C LYS A 95 11.95 -5.97 2.26
N SER A 96 12.53 -5.99 3.46
CA SER A 96 13.72 -6.78 3.79
C SER A 96 13.43 -8.28 3.80
N ALA A 97 14.48 -9.11 3.73
CA ALA A 97 14.33 -10.57 3.83
C ALA A 97 13.65 -11.01 5.14
N ALA A 98 14.03 -10.40 6.27
CA ALA A 98 13.42 -10.65 7.57
C ALA A 98 11.92 -10.32 7.59
N HIS A 99 11.51 -9.25 6.92
CA HIS A 99 10.09 -8.90 6.78
C HIS A 99 9.33 -9.99 6.02
N ARG A 100 9.89 -10.49 4.91
CA ARG A 100 9.26 -11.54 4.09
C ARG A 100 9.10 -12.85 4.86
N LEU A 101 10.10 -13.21 5.66
CA LEU A 101 10.04 -14.41 6.49
C LEU A 101 8.88 -14.31 7.49
N LEU A 102 8.81 -13.20 8.22
CA LEU A 102 7.79 -12.99 9.23
C LEU A 102 6.37 -12.88 8.63
N GLU A 103 6.23 -12.28 7.44
CA GLU A 103 4.95 -12.26 6.72
C GLU A 103 4.47 -13.70 6.45
N LYS A 104 5.35 -14.58 5.97
CA LYS A 104 5.03 -15.99 5.71
C LYS A 104 4.69 -16.78 6.98
N GLU A 105 5.43 -16.57 8.07
CA GLU A 105 5.15 -17.21 9.36
C GLU A 105 3.75 -16.85 9.86
N LEU A 106 3.38 -15.57 9.78
CA LEU A 106 2.06 -15.11 10.20
C LEU A 106 0.93 -15.62 9.29
N GLU A 107 1.17 -15.75 7.99
CA GLU A 107 0.21 -16.37 7.05
C GLU A 107 -0.03 -17.84 7.37
N GLN A 108 1.02 -18.58 7.72
CA GLN A 108 0.90 -19.99 8.11
C GLN A 108 0.19 -20.16 9.45
N GLN A 109 0.46 -19.27 10.41
CA GLN A 109 -0.13 -19.31 11.74
C GLN A 109 -1.60 -18.88 11.76
N PHE A 110 -1.97 -17.91 10.90
CA PHE A 110 -3.30 -17.31 10.84
C PHE A 110 -3.83 -17.26 9.40
N PRO A 111 -4.15 -18.41 8.79
CA PRO A 111 -4.65 -18.45 7.42
C PRO A 111 -5.90 -17.60 7.20
#